data_AF-A0AAI9FTQ7-F1
#
_entry.id   AF-A0AAI9FTQ7-F1
#
_cell.length_a   1.000
_cell.length_b   1.000
_cell.length_c   1.000
_cell.angle_alpha   90.00
_cell.angle_beta   90.00
_cell.angle_gamma   90.00
#
_symmetry.space_group_name_H-M   'P 1'
#
loop_
_entity.id
_entity.type
_entity.pdbx_description
1 polymer ?
#
loop_
_entity_poly.entity_id
_entity_poly.type
_entity_poly.pdbx_seq_one_letter_code
_entity_poly.pdbx_strand_id
1 'polypeptide(L)'
;MADQINTAALPDAELQILRHALGVGEGGLERSYRNHFVTGEGGADHRHCAALVECGFMVRRAGNAITGGDDLFTVTAAGRAAVQEHILQPPKLTRSQQRYQQFLRYDGGVTFGEYLRGWR
;
A
#
# COMPACT_ATOMS: atom_id res chain seq x y z
N MET A 1 23.51 29.52 -7.53
CA MET A 1 22.82 28.46 -8.29
C MET A 1 22.81 27.24 -7.38
N ALA A 2 21.75 27.10 -6.59
CA ALA A 2 21.53 25.94 -5.73
C ALA A 2 20.25 25.29 -6.23
N ASP A 3 20.41 24.01 -6.57
CA ASP A 3 19.51 23.19 -7.35
C ASP A 3 18.14 23.10 -6.66
N GLN A 4 17.08 23.37 -7.42
CA GLN A 4 15.71 23.14 -6.97
C GLN A 4 15.56 21.64 -6.77
N ILE A 5 15.39 21.23 -5.51
CA ILE A 5 14.93 19.88 -5.18
C ILE A 5 13.53 19.76 -5.76
N ASN A 6 13.47 19.30 -7.00
CA ASN A 6 12.24 18.82 -7.61
C ASN A 6 11.75 17.69 -6.72
N THR A 7 10.63 17.92 -6.05
CA THR A 7 9.72 16.88 -5.54
C THR A 7 9.26 16.06 -6.74
N ALA A 8 10.14 15.20 -7.26
CA ALA A 8 9.82 14.30 -8.35
C ALA A 8 8.77 13.34 -7.81
N ALA A 9 7.59 13.35 -8.42
CA ALA A 9 6.55 12.38 -8.13
C ALA A 9 7.16 10.97 -8.15
N LEU A 10 6.87 10.16 -7.13
CA LEU A 10 7.35 8.79 -7.04
C LEU A 10 6.92 8.04 -8.33
N PRO A 11 7.83 7.39 -9.07
CA PRO A 11 7.43 6.72 -10.28
C PRO A 11 6.51 5.53 -9.98
N ASP A 12 5.65 5.19 -10.94
CA ASP A 12 4.53 4.25 -10.72
C ASP A 12 4.99 2.86 -10.27
N ALA A 13 6.13 2.38 -10.77
CA ALA A 13 6.69 1.07 -10.40
C ALA A 13 7.12 1.03 -8.92
N GLU A 14 7.83 2.06 -8.48
CA GLU A 14 8.27 2.23 -7.10
C GLU A 14 7.08 2.39 -6.15
N LEU A 15 6.06 3.16 -6.55
CA LEU A 15 4.81 3.27 -5.79
C LEU A 15 4.11 1.92 -5.68
N GLN A 16 4.05 1.15 -6.76
CA GLN A 16 3.45 -0.18 -6.78
C GLN A 16 4.21 -1.16 -5.88
N ILE A 17 5.55 -1.09 -5.83
CA ILE A 17 6.36 -1.86 -4.88
C ILE A 17 6.04 -1.48 -3.44
N LEU A 18 5.98 -0.19 -3.10
CA LEU A 18 5.63 0.23 -1.75
C LEU A 18 4.23 -0.23 -1.35
N ARG A 19 3.25 -0.11 -2.24
CA ARG A 19 1.87 -0.60 -2.02
C ARG A 19 1.86 -2.11 -1.80
N HIS A 20 2.56 -2.87 -2.65
CA HIS A 20 2.69 -4.31 -2.51
C HIS A 20 3.32 -4.68 -1.16
N ALA A 21 4.47 -4.10 -0.81
CA ALA A 21 5.18 -4.37 0.43
C ALA A 21 4.34 -4.05 1.68
N LEU A 22 3.48 -3.02 1.60
CA LEU A 22 2.57 -2.64 2.68
C LEU A 22 1.28 -3.47 2.71
N GLY A 23 0.93 -4.13 1.60
CA GLY A 23 -0.33 -4.87 1.45
C GLY A 23 -1.54 -3.96 1.38
N VAL A 24 -1.36 -2.76 0.80
CA VAL A 24 -2.46 -1.84 0.52
C VAL A 24 -2.82 -1.93 -0.96
N GLY A 25 -4.10 -1.78 -1.28
CA GLY A 25 -4.61 -1.78 -2.64
C GLY A 25 -4.31 -0.46 -3.36
N GLU A 26 -4.86 -0.32 -4.56
CA GLU A 26 -4.70 0.89 -5.40
C GLU A 26 -5.15 2.18 -4.69
N GLY A 27 -6.10 2.05 -3.76
CA GLY A 27 -6.59 3.17 -2.95
C GLY A 27 -5.66 3.56 -1.80
N GLY A 28 -4.70 2.72 -1.39
CA GLY A 28 -3.77 3.02 -0.27
C GLY A 28 -4.42 3.20 1.10
N LEU A 29 -5.73 2.96 1.23
CA LEU A 29 -6.53 3.21 2.43
C LEU A 29 -6.66 1.98 3.34
N GLU A 30 -6.28 0.81 2.85
CA GLU A 30 -6.37 -0.42 3.63
C GLU A 30 -5.37 -0.40 4.79
N ARG A 31 -5.72 -1.11 5.86
CA ARG A 31 -4.81 -1.28 6.99
C ARG A 31 -3.63 -2.16 6.57
N SER A 32 -2.43 -1.61 6.67
CA SER A 32 -1.19 -2.33 6.40
C SER A 32 -0.80 -3.22 7.59
N TYR A 33 -0.64 -4.51 7.35
CA TYR A 33 -0.17 -5.51 8.33
C TYR A 33 1.20 -6.09 7.99
N ARG A 34 1.78 -5.67 6.86
CA ARG A 34 3.09 -6.09 6.37
C ARG A 34 3.88 -4.87 5.91
N ASN A 35 5.20 -5.00 5.78
CA ASN A 35 6.06 -3.90 5.35
C ASN A 35 7.35 -4.37 4.68
N HIS A 36 7.39 -5.60 4.19
CA HIS A 36 8.59 -6.20 3.63
C HIS A 36 8.39 -6.69 2.21
N PHE A 37 9.47 -6.66 1.44
CA PHE A 37 9.55 -7.15 0.07
C PHE A 37 10.87 -7.89 -0.11
N VAL A 38 10.83 -9.11 -0.66
CA VAL A 38 12.03 -9.94 -0.87
C VAL A 38 12.26 -10.07 -2.37
N THR A 39 13.47 -9.74 -2.83
CA THR A 39 13.85 -9.85 -4.23
C THR A 39 15.37 -9.91 -4.39
N GLY A 40 15.85 -10.55 -5.44
CA GLY A 40 17.28 -10.70 -5.76
C GLY A 40 17.76 -9.77 -6.88
N GLU A 41 19.07 -9.55 -6.96
CA GLU A 41 19.73 -8.59 -7.88
C GLU A 41 19.45 -8.82 -9.38
N GLY A 42 18.96 -10.00 -9.75
CA GLY A 42 18.63 -10.34 -11.15
C GLY A 42 17.34 -9.71 -11.68
N GLY A 43 16.53 -9.08 -10.84
CA GLY A 43 15.19 -8.57 -11.19
C GLY A 43 15.09 -7.05 -11.33
N ALA A 44 14.08 -6.59 -12.08
CA ALA A 44 13.74 -5.16 -12.14
C ALA A 44 13.33 -4.60 -10.76
N ASP A 45 12.56 -5.39 -9.99
CA ASP A 45 12.08 -5.00 -8.66
C ASP A 45 13.22 -4.69 -7.69
N HIS A 46 14.35 -5.40 -7.77
CA HIS A 46 15.51 -5.13 -6.93
C HIS A 46 16.10 -3.75 -7.22
N ARG A 47 16.20 -3.36 -8.50
CA ARG A 47 16.66 -2.01 -8.88
C ARG A 47 15.74 -0.92 -8.37
N HIS A 48 14.42 -1.13 -8.45
CA HIS A 48 13.44 -0.19 -7.91
C HIS A 48 13.50 -0.14 -6.37
N CYS A 49 13.67 -1.29 -5.70
CA CYS A 49 13.88 -1.34 -4.25
C CYS A 49 15.18 -0.62 -3.82
N ALA A 50 16.26 -0.76 -4.60
CA ALA A 50 17.50 -0.04 -4.36
C ALA A 50 17.30 1.49 -4.52
N ALA A 51 16.60 1.94 -5.56
CA ALA A 51 16.23 3.35 -5.72
C ALA A 51 15.38 3.87 -4.54
N LEU A 52 14.41 3.08 -4.07
CA LEU A 52 13.61 3.38 -2.89
C LEU A 52 14.44 3.46 -1.59
N VAL A 53 15.54 2.70 -1.50
CA VAL A 53 16.50 2.80 -0.39
C VAL A 53 17.27 4.11 -0.46
N GLU A 54 17.76 4.49 -1.65
CA GLU A 54 18.45 5.78 -1.85
C GLU A 54 17.54 6.98 -1.51
N CYS A 55 16.24 6.86 -1.76
CA CYS A 55 15.23 7.85 -1.37
C CYS A 55 14.83 7.80 0.12
N GLY A 56 15.31 6.83 0.90
CA GLY A 56 14.96 6.66 2.32
C GLY A 56 13.56 6.05 2.57
N PHE A 57 12.89 5.56 1.53
CA PHE A 57 11.56 4.93 1.63
C PHE A 57 11.60 3.46 2.01
N MET A 58 12.75 2.80 1.80
CA MET A 58 13.01 1.43 2.26
C MET A 58 14.38 1.31 2.93
N VAL A 59 14.58 0.21 3.65
CA VAL A 59 15.90 -0.23 4.18
C VAL A 59 16.18 -1.63 3.65
N ARG A 60 17.38 -1.84 3.09
CA ARG A 60 17.87 -3.16 2.64
C ARG A 60 18.51 -3.92 3.79
N ARG A 61 18.26 -5.22 3.85
CA ARG A 61 19.02 -6.20 4.63
C ARG A 61 19.49 -7.30 3.68
N ALA A 62 20.75 -7.67 3.83
CA ALA A 62 21.34 -8.75 3.04
C ALA A 62 20.54 -10.05 3.23
N GLY A 63 20.42 -10.81 2.14
CA GLY A 63 19.74 -12.09 2.14
C GLY A 63 20.35 -13.11 3.08
N ASN A 64 19.52 -14.04 3.55
CA ASN A 64 19.90 -15.13 4.44
C ASN A 64 19.04 -16.37 4.16
N ALA A 65 19.20 -17.43 4.97
CA ALA A 65 18.49 -18.68 4.79
C ALA A 65 16.96 -18.55 4.81
N ILE A 66 16.40 -17.58 5.56
CA ILE A 66 14.94 -17.34 5.64
C ILE A 66 14.43 -16.71 4.34
N THR A 67 15.24 -15.87 3.70
CA THR A 67 14.87 -15.18 2.45
C THR A 67 15.28 -15.95 1.20
N GLY A 68 15.79 -17.18 1.34
CA GLY A 68 16.30 -17.97 0.23
C GLY A 68 17.58 -17.41 -0.40
N GLY A 69 18.28 -16.51 0.30
CA GLY A 69 19.48 -15.82 -0.20
C GLY A 69 19.22 -14.45 -0.84
N ASP A 70 17.95 -14.10 -1.11
CA ASP A 70 17.57 -12.82 -1.69
C ASP A 70 17.49 -11.71 -0.63
N ASP A 71 17.66 -10.46 -1.06
CA ASP A 71 17.62 -9.32 -0.16
C ASP A 71 16.22 -9.04 0.36
N LEU A 72 16.17 -8.55 1.60
CA LEU A 72 14.95 -8.13 2.28
C LEU A 72 14.91 -6.60 2.35
N PHE A 73 13.89 -6.01 1.74
CA PHE A 73 13.63 -4.59 1.80
C PHE A 73 12.46 -4.32 2.74
N THR A 74 12.62 -3.39 3.67
CA THR A 74 11.59 -3.03 4.65
C THR A 74 11.17 -1.56 4.48
N VAL A 75 9.88 -1.30 4.34
CA VAL A 75 9.32 0.04 4.16
C VAL A 75 9.45 0.87 5.44
N THR A 76 10.01 2.08 5.31
CA THR A 76 10.18 3.04 6.41
C THR A 76 8.90 3.80 6.71
N ALA A 77 8.92 4.64 7.74
CA ALA A 77 7.82 5.58 7.98
C ALA A 77 7.65 6.59 6.83
N ALA A 78 8.75 7.04 6.22
CA ALA A 78 8.72 7.93 5.06
C ALA A 78 8.10 7.25 3.84
N GLY A 79 8.44 5.98 3.57
CA GLY A 79 7.82 5.23 2.48
C GLY A 79 6.31 5.02 2.68
N ARG A 80 5.86 4.83 3.93
CA ARG A 80 4.42 4.82 4.27
C ARG A 80 3.75 6.17 3.96
N ALA A 81 4.38 7.28 4.35
CA ALA A 81 3.86 8.62 4.08
C ALA A 81 3.75 8.88 2.57
N ALA A 82 4.77 8.52 1.80
CA ALA A 82 4.77 8.64 0.34
C ALA A 82 3.57 7.90 -0.30
N VAL A 83 3.27 6.67 0.14
CA VAL A 83 2.08 5.95 -0.36
C VAL A 83 0.78 6.68 -0.04
N GLN A 84 0.68 7.32 1.14
CA GLN A 84 -0.51 8.08 1.54
C GLN A 84 -0.68 9.36 0.73
N GLU A 85 0.40 10.05 0.36
CA GLU A 85 0.37 11.24 -0.48
C GLU A 85 -0.14 10.95 -1.90
N HIS A 86 0.09 9.72 -2.38
CA HIS A 86 -0.37 9.23 -3.68
C HIS A 86 -1.75 8.55 -3.64
N ILE A 87 -2.52 8.71 -2.55
CA ILE A 87 -3.89 8.21 -2.48
C ILE A 87 -4.79 9.03 -3.40
N LEU A 88 -5.32 8.38 -4.43
CA LEU A 88 -6.48 8.90 -5.14
C LEU A 88 -7.65 8.91 -4.17
N GLN A 89 -8.29 10.07 -3.98
CA GLN A 89 -9.46 10.15 -3.12
C GLN A 89 -10.48 9.09 -3.54
N PRO A 90 -10.95 8.25 -2.61
CA PRO A 90 -11.86 7.18 -2.95
C PRO A 90 -13.13 7.79 -3.57
N PRO A 91 -13.72 7.14 -4.57
CA PRO A 91 -14.93 7.64 -5.20
C PRO A 91 -16.03 7.83 -4.14
N LYS A 92 -16.74 8.96 -4.21
CA LYS A 92 -17.87 9.22 -3.32
C LYS A 92 -18.92 8.13 -3.50
N LEU A 93 -19.11 7.32 -2.46
CA LEU A 93 -20.11 6.26 -2.46
C LEU A 93 -21.51 6.86 -2.51
N THR A 94 -22.39 6.27 -3.32
CA THR A 94 -23.81 6.60 -3.30
C THR A 94 -24.45 6.18 -1.98
N ARG A 95 -25.60 6.75 -1.63
CA ARG A 95 -26.34 6.40 -0.41
C ARG A 95 -26.64 4.90 -0.32
N SER A 96 -26.95 4.24 -1.43
CA SER A 96 -27.21 2.80 -1.46
C SER A 96 -25.94 1.97 -1.22
N GLN A 97 -24.81 2.37 -1.79
CA GLN A 97 -23.50 1.73 -1.55
C GLN A 97 -23.05 1.87 -0.10
N GLN A 98 -23.18 3.04 0.50
CA GLN A 98 -22.87 3.26 1.92
C GLN A 98 -23.71 2.34 2.81
N ARG A 99 -25.01 2.24 2.53
CA ARG A 99 -25.94 1.37 3.27
C ARG A 99 -25.59 -0.12 3.10
N TYR A 100 -25.15 -0.52 1.92
CA TYR A 100 -24.68 -1.88 1.67
C TYR A 100 -23.36 -2.18 2.40
N GLN A 101 -22.40 -1.25 2.43
CA GLN A 101 -21.19 -1.41 3.22
C GLN A 101 -21.48 -1.50 4.73
N GLN A 102 -22.44 -0.72 5.22
CA GLN A 102 -22.87 -0.82 6.61
C GLN A 102 -23.49 -2.20 6.91
N PHE A 103 -24.29 -2.73 5.99
CA PHE A 103 -24.80 -4.10 6.08
C PHE A 103 -23.68 -5.14 6.09
N LEU A 104 -22.66 -5.03 5.23
CA LEU A 104 -21.53 -5.97 5.23
C LEU A 104 -20.73 -5.96 6.55
N ARG A 105 -20.77 -4.84 7.29
CA ARG A 105 -20.18 -4.74 8.64
C ARG A 105 -21.13 -5.18 9.75
N TYR A 106 -22.42 -5.34 9.44
CA TYR A 106 -23.46 -5.74 10.38
C TYR A 106 -23.46 -7.26 10.51
N ASP A 107 -22.76 -7.77 11.54
CA ASP A 107 -22.69 -9.20 11.86
C ASP A 107 -23.96 -9.68 12.58
N GLY A 108 -25.11 -9.51 11.93
CA GLY A 108 -26.42 -9.79 12.51
C GLY A 108 -27.14 -11.01 11.93
N GLY A 109 -26.49 -11.77 11.04
CA GLY A 109 -27.05 -13.00 10.46
C GLY A 109 -28.31 -12.84 9.59
N VAL A 110 -28.66 -11.60 9.22
CA VAL A 110 -29.83 -11.30 8.36
C VAL A 110 -29.40 -11.07 6.91
N THR A 111 -30.33 -11.23 5.98
CA THR A 111 -30.11 -10.82 4.59
C THR A 111 -30.14 -9.29 4.45
N PHE A 112 -29.56 -8.75 3.37
CA PHE A 112 -29.62 -7.31 3.10
C PHE A 112 -31.06 -6.80 3.03
N GLY A 113 -31.98 -7.56 2.43
CA GLY A 113 -33.39 -7.20 2.33
C GLY A 113 -34.11 -7.15 3.68
N GLU A 114 -33.71 -7.97 4.66
CA GLU A 114 -34.22 -7.92 6.04
C GLU A 114 -33.61 -6.76 6.81
N TYR A 115 -32.30 -6.54 6.66
CA TYR A 115 -31.60 -5.38 7.21
C TYR A 115 -32.26 -4.06 6.80
N LEU A 116 -32.66 -3.93 5.52
CA LEU A 116 -33.36 -2.75 5.03
C LEU A 116 -34.77 -2.57 5.61
N ARG A 117 -35.47 -3.66 5.96
CA ARG A 117 -36.82 -3.61 6.53
C ARG A 117 -36.82 -3.25 8.03
N GLY A 118 -35.73 -3.51 8.75
CA GLY A 118 -35.55 -3.13 10.15
C GLY A 118 -35.16 -1.65 10.35
N TRP A 119 -34.69 -0.98 9.29
CA TRP A 119 -34.57 0.47 9.23
C TRP A 119 -35.94 1.10 8.97
N ARG A 120 -36.74 1.29 10.03
CA ARG A 120 -37.99 2.05 9.95
C ARG A 120 -38.04 3.14 11.02
#